data_AF-A0A7X5TYG3-F1
#
_entry.id   AF-A0A7X5TYG3-F1
#
_cell.length_a   1.000
_cell.length_b   1.000
_cell.length_c   1.000
_cell.angle_alpha   90.00
_cell.angle_beta   90.00
_cell.angle_gamma   90.00
#
_symmetry.space_group_name_H-M   'P 1'
#
loop_
_entity.id
_entity.type
_entity.pdbx_description
1 polymer ?
#
loop_
_entity_poly.entity_id
_entity_poly.type
_entity_poly.pdbx_seq_one_letter_code
_entity_poly.pdbx_strand_id
1 'polypeptide(L)'
;MIDYIAPSLDTTISAISNALYLLGTHPEQWRLLKDDPDLIPAAVNEIVRYESPLRAFARRVRQDGEIAGTTLPSGSRVLVLYASANRDEDAWDDPATFDIRRDAGRHVGFGNGAHACAGQGLARLETVAILRALVERVDRIEVTGRPVWAVNNIIRRHSHLPIRLVA
;
A
#
# COMPACT_ATOMS: atom_id res chain seq x y z
N MET A 1 -3.68 23.62 -5.24
CA MET A 1 -4.14 23.06 -3.94
C MET A 1 -5.02 21.82 -4.14
N ILE A 2 -5.94 21.83 -5.12
CA ILE A 2 -6.76 20.66 -5.51
C ILE A 2 -5.91 19.41 -5.80
N ASP A 3 -4.80 19.57 -6.53
CA ASP A 3 -3.88 18.47 -6.88
C ASP A 3 -3.12 17.88 -5.69
N TYR A 4 -3.17 18.51 -4.52
CA TYR A 4 -2.61 17.97 -3.28
C TYR A 4 -3.70 17.32 -2.41
N ILE A 5 -4.83 18.01 -2.24
CA ILE A 5 -5.93 17.59 -1.35
C ILE A 5 -6.66 16.35 -1.90
N ALA A 6 -6.96 16.31 -3.20
CA ALA A 6 -7.72 15.22 -3.79
C ALA A 6 -6.97 13.87 -3.73
N PRO A 7 -5.68 13.77 -4.09
CA PRO A 7 -4.96 12.50 -4.00
C PRO A 7 -4.50 12.13 -2.57
N SER A 8 -4.38 13.10 -1.65
CA SER A 8 -3.83 12.85 -0.30
C SER A 8 -4.80 12.13 0.64
N LEU A 9 -6.11 12.23 0.41
CA LEU A 9 -7.11 11.66 1.33
C LEU A 9 -7.32 10.17 1.08
N ASP A 10 -7.87 9.81 -0.07
CA ASP A 10 -8.34 8.45 -0.32
C ASP A 10 -7.20 7.41 -0.21
N THR A 11 -6.01 7.72 -0.74
CA THR A 11 -4.88 6.77 -0.75
C THR A 11 -4.28 6.57 0.65
N THR A 12 -4.15 7.63 1.45
CA THR A 12 -3.61 7.54 2.81
C THR A 12 -4.61 6.87 3.77
N ILE A 13 -5.90 7.23 3.70
CA ILE A 13 -6.96 6.53 4.44
C ILE A 13 -6.96 5.04 4.12
N SER A 14 -6.78 4.69 2.84
CA SER A 14 -6.68 3.30 2.39
C SER A 14 -5.44 2.60 2.94
N ALA A 15 -4.27 3.26 2.92
CA ALA A 15 -3.04 2.71 3.48
C ALA A 15 -3.17 2.41 4.97
N ILE A 16 -3.73 3.34 5.75
CA ILE A 16 -3.98 3.17 7.18
C ILE A 16 -5.00 2.06 7.44
N SER A 17 -6.11 2.05 6.70
CA SER A 17 -7.12 0.99 6.83
C SER A 17 -6.55 -0.39 6.48
N ASN A 18 -5.72 -0.48 5.44
CA ASN A 18 -5.04 -1.70 5.06
C ASN A 18 -4.01 -2.12 6.13
N ALA A 19 -3.30 -1.18 6.75
CA ALA A 19 -2.41 -1.48 7.87
C ALA A 19 -3.15 -2.18 9.02
N LEU A 20 -4.30 -1.64 9.43
CA LEU A 20 -5.12 -2.23 10.49
C LEU A 20 -5.69 -3.59 10.11
N TYR A 21 -6.14 -3.75 8.85
CA TYR A 21 -6.62 -5.03 8.35
C TYR A 21 -5.51 -6.09 8.33
N LEU A 22 -4.34 -5.77 7.77
CA LEU A 22 -3.21 -6.69 7.66
C LEU A 22 -2.68 -7.07 9.04
N LEU A 23 -2.43 -6.10 9.92
CA LEU A 23 -1.92 -6.38 11.27
C LEU A 23 -2.95 -7.11 12.14
N GLY A 24 -4.26 -6.88 11.92
CA GLY A 24 -5.31 -7.62 12.61
C GLY A 24 -5.56 -9.03 12.06
N THR A 25 -5.19 -9.32 10.80
CA THR A 25 -5.28 -10.67 10.20
C THR A 25 -3.99 -11.47 10.33
N HIS A 26 -2.88 -10.80 10.66
CA HIS A 26 -1.55 -11.38 10.90
C HIS A 26 -1.10 -10.99 12.31
N PRO A 27 -1.75 -11.51 13.36
CA PRO A 27 -1.49 -11.11 14.74
C PRO A 27 -0.04 -11.36 15.19
N GLU A 28 0.65 -12.30 14.56
CA GLU A 28 2.08 -12.54 14.74
C GLU A 28 2.93 -11.35 14.25
N GLN A 29 2.56 -10.71 13.14
CA GLN A 29 3.21 -9.50 12.64
C GLN A 29 2.92 -8.31 13.56
N TRP A 30 1.70 -8.20 14.08
CA TRP A 30 1.38 -7.19 15.09
C TRP A 30 2.22 -7.35 16.35
N ARG A 31 2.37 -8.58 16.85
CA ARG A 31 3.22 -8.87 18.02
C ARG A 31 4.67 -8.50 17.76
N LEU A 32 5.23 -8.85 16.60
CA LEU A 32 6.58 -8.43 16.22
C LEU A 32 6.73 -6.91 16.23
N LEU A 33 5.74 -6.18 15.71
CA LEU A 33 5.76 -4.72 15.69
C LEU A 33 5.65 -4.10 17.10
N LYS A 34 4.95 -4.76 18.03
CA LYS A 34 4.90 -4.37 19.45
C LYS A 34 6.23 -4.64 20.15
N ASP A 35 6.83 -5.80 19.89
CA ASP A 35 8.09 -6.23 20.50
C ASP A 35 9.27 -5.36 20.01
N ASP A 36 9.20 -4.89 18.75
CA ASP A 36 10.19 -3.99 18.15
C ASP A 36 9.52 -2.87 17.33
N PRO A 37 9.17 -1.73 17.97
CA PRO A 37 8.57 -0.58 17.29
C PRO A 37 9.47 0.11 16.26
N ASP A 38 10.76 -0.20 16.19
CA ASP A 38 11.66 0.34 15.16
C ASP A 38 11.42 -0.30 13.79
N LEU A 39 10.65 -1.39 13.73
CA LEU A 39 10.17 -1.99 12.48
C LEU A 39 9.07 -1.18 11.79
N ILE A 40 8.45 -0.19 12.46
CA ILE A 40 7.30 0.57 11.91
C ILE A 40 7.58 1.17 10.52
N PRO A 41 8.72 1.85 10.25
CA PRO A 41 9.01 2.37 8.92
C PRO A 41 9.07 1.29 7.84
N ALA A 42 9.64 0.12 8.14
CA ALA A 42 9.68 -1.02 7.22
C ALA A 42 8.27 -1.59 7.00
N ALA A 43 7.51 -1.77 8.08
CA ALA A 43 6.13 -2.23 8.04
C ALA A 43 5.25 -1.35 7.13
N VAL A 44 5.39 -0.02 7.18
CA VAL A 44 4.64 0.89 6.30
C VAL A 44 4.94 0.65 4.82
N ASN A 45 6.22 0.45 4.45
CA ASN A 45 6.56 0.12 3.07
C ASN A 45 6.00 -1.26 2.70
N GLU A 46 6.05 -2.24 3.59
CA GLU A 46 5.47 -3.56 3.31
C GLU A 46 3.95 -3.51 3.13
N ILE A 47 3.23 -2.73 3.95
CA ILE A 47 1.78 -2.53 3.81
C ILE A 47 1.44 -1.93 2.44
N VAL A 48 2.21 -0.93 2.01
CA VAL A 48 2.01 -0.27 0.71
C VAL A 48 2.38 -1.21 -0.45
N ARG A 49 3.43 -2.01 -0.33
CA ARG A 49 3.75 -3.06 -1.31
C ARG A 49 2.60 -4.06 -1.39
N TYR A 50 2.25 -4.66 -0.27
CA TYR A 50 1.36 -5.82 -0.17
C TYR A 50 -0.06 -5.53 -0.66
N GLU A 51 -0.69 -4.45 -0.18
CA GLU A 51 -2.06 -4.11 -0.61
C GLU A 51 -2.11 -3.12 -1.78
N SER A 52 -1.06 -2.31 -1.98
CA SER A 52 -1.03 -1.30 -3.05
C SER A 52 -2.29 -0.41 -3.07
N PRO A 53 -2.46 0.51 -2.10
CA PRO A 53 -3.62 1.41 -2.02
C PRO A 53 -3.98 2.08 -3.34
N LEU A 54 -2.97 2.38 -4.16
CA LEU A 54 -3.09 2.76 -5.55
C LEU A 54 -2.60 1.61 -6.43
N ARG A 55 -3.53 0.92 -7.12
CA ARG A 55 -3.19 -0.31 -7.83
C ARG A 55 -2.61 -0.09 -9.22
N ALA A 56 -3.00 0.98 -9.90
CA ALA A 56 -2.63 1.20 -11.28
C ALA A 56 -2.72 2.67 -11.70
N PHE A 57 -1.98 3.02 -12.76
CA PHE A 57 -2.11 4.31 -13.43
C PHE A 57 -1.92 4.16 -14.93
N ALA A 58 -2.73 4.91 -15.70
CA ALA A 58 -2.63 4.91 -17.15
C ALA A 58 -1.52 5.85 -17.66
N ARG A 59 -0.95 5.50 -18.81
CA ARG A 59 -0.06 6.33 -19.62
C ARG A 59 -0.57 6.34 -21.06
N ARG A 60 -0.26 7.42 -21.78
CA ARG A 60 -0.47 7.51 -23.22
C ARG A 60 0.87 7.37 -23.92
N VAL A 61 0.95 6.47 -24.88
CA VAL A 61 2.15 6.24 -25.69
C VAL A 61 2.35 7.43 -26.62
N ARG A 62 3.53 8.05 -26.58
CA ARG A 62 3.82 9.30 -27.33
C ARG A 62 4.36 9.06 -28.74
N GLN A 63 5.04 7.94 -28.93
CA GLN A 63 5.64 7.51 -30.19
C GLN A 63 5.64 5.98 -30.20
N ASP A 64 5.67 5.39 -31.39
CA ASP A 64 5.76 3.93 -31.53
C ASP A 64 6.97 3.40 -30.76
N GLY A 65 6.79 2.26 -30.10
CA GLY A 65 7.86 1.64 -29.31
C GLY A 65 7.53 0.21 -28.92
N GLU A 66 8.35 -0.36 -28.05
CA GLU A 66 8.20 -1.72 -27.57
C GLU A 66 8.54 -1.80 -26.07
N ILE A 67 7.79 -2.59 -25.32
CA ILE A 67 8.13 -2.95 -23.93
C ILE A 67 7.98 -4.46 -23.79
N ALA A 68 9.04 -5.13 -23.34
CA ALA A 68 9.05 -6.58 -23.09
C ALA A 68 8.48 -7.39 -24.28
N GLY A 69 8.92 -7.11 -25.51
CA GLY A 69 8.43 -7.81 -26.71
C GLY A 69 7.06 -7.34 -27.22
N THR A 70 6.39 -6.43 -26.52
CA THR A 70 5.05 -5.94 -26.89
C THR A 70 5.14 -4.62 -27.63
N THR A 71 4.72 -4.59 -28.91
CA THR A 71 4.61 -3.36 -29.69
C THR A 71 3.55 -2.42 -29.10
N LEU A 72 3.91 -1.15 -28.94
CA LEU A 72 3.08 -0.08 -28.41
C LEU A 72 2.93 1.02 -29.46
N PRO A 73 1.80 1.06 -30.19
CA PRO A 73 1.54 2.12 -31.16
C PRO A 73 1.38 3.48 -30.49
N SER A 74 1.84 4.54 -31.16
CA SER A 74 1.64 5.92 -30.75
C SER A 74 0.15 6.23 -30.55
N GLY A 75 -0.16 6.97 -29.49
CA GLY A 75 -1.51 7.35 -29.12
C GLY A 75 -2.29 6.29 -28.32
N SER A 76 -1.83 5.04 -28.27
CA SER A 76 -2.43 3.99 -27.45
C SER A 76 -2.32 4.28 -25.95
N ARG A 77 -3.10 3.57 -25.14
CA ARG A 77 -3.06 3.67 -23.66
C ARG A 77 -2.48 2.40 -23.07
N VAL A 78 -1.58 2.57 -22.11
CA VAL A 78 -1.00 1.48 -21.32
C VAL A 78 -1.39 1.68 -19.87
N LEU A 79 -1.89 0.64 -19.23
CA LEU A 79 -2.15 0.63 -17.79
C LEU A 79 -0.99 -0.04 -17.07
N VAL A 80 -0.31 0.71 -16.21
CA VAL A 80 0.77 0.17 -15.38
C VAL A 80 0.14 -0.34 -14.08
N LEU A 81 0.21 -1.65 -13.84
CA LEU A 81 -0.39 -2.32 -12.68
C LEU A 81 0.62 -2.45 -11.54
N TYR A 82 0.75 -1.41 -10.70
CA TYR A 82 1.63 -1.42 -9.52
C TYR A 82 1.33 -2.57 -8.56
N ALA A 83 0.05 -2.90 -8.36
CA ALA A 83 -0.33 -4.02 -7.49
C ALA A 83 0.21 -5.36 -8.00
N SER A 84 0.32 -5.54 -9.32
CA SER A 84 0.95 -6.73 -9.91
C SER A 84 2.46 -6.69 -9.71
N ALA A 85 3.12 -5.57 -10.02
CA ALA A 85 4.56 -5.42 -9.88
C ALA A 85 5.05 -5.56 -8.42
N ASN A 86 4.22 -5.14 -7.45
CA ASN A 86 4.50 -5.31 -6.02
C ASN A 86 4.31 -6.75 -5.53
N ARG A 87 3.75 -7.64 -6.37
CA ARG A 87 3.55 -9.07 -6.12
C ARG A 87 4.32 -9.96 -7.10
N ASP A 88 5.19 -9.37 -7.90
CA ASP A 88 5.96 -10.05 -8.94
C ASP A 88 7.03 -10.95 -8.30
N GLU A 89 6.96 -12.25 -8.58
CA GLU A 89 7.88 -13.27 -8.08
C GLU A 89 9.32 -13.12 -8.60
N ASP A 90 9.54 -12.46 -9.74
CA ASP A 90 10.88 -12.17 -10.24
C ASP A 90 11.53 -11.03 -9.44
N ALA A 91 10.71 -10.19 -8.80
CA ALA A 91 11.17 -9.05 -8.02
C ALA A 91 11.14 -9.28 -6.50
N TRP A 92 10.34 -10.21 -6.00
CA TRP A 92 10.10 -10.42 -4.57
C TRP A 92 10.04 -11.89 -4.21
N ASP A 93 10.89 -12.33 -3.27
CA ASP A 93 10.77 -13.68 -2.71
C ASP A 93 9.48 -13.83 -1.91
N ASP A 94 8.72 -14.89 -2.19
CA ASP A 94 7.42 -15.18 -1.58
C ASP A 94 6.51 -13.92 -1.51
N PRO A 95 6.10 -13.37 -2.67
CA PRO A 95 5.40 -12.09 -2.73
C PRO A 95 4.01 -12.13 -2.10
N ALA A 96 3.47 -13.34 -1.91
CA ALA A 96 2.18 -13.63 -1.31
C ALA A 96 2.20 -13.48 0.22
N THR A 97 3.37 -13.54 0.86
CA THR A 97 3.52 -13.40 2.31
C THR A 97 3.68 -11.95 2.74
N PHE A 98 2.94 -11.56 3.78
CA PHE A 98 3.07 -10.29 4.46
C PHE A 98 4.10 -10.42 5.59
N ASP A 99 5.24 -9.76 5.45
CA ASP A 99 6.31 -9.75 6.46
C ASP A 99 6.81 -8.32 6.70
N ILE A 100 6.54 -7.75 7.88
CA ILE A 100 6.90 -6.38 8.22
C ILE A 100 8.41 -6.13 8.26
N ARG A 101 9.22 -7.19 8.32
CA ARG A 101 10.69 -7.13 8.32
C ARG A 101 11.26 -7.06 6.91
N ARG A 102 10.43 -7.26 5.87
CA ARG A 102 10.87 -7.17 4.48
C ARG A 102 11.42 -5.78 4.19
N ASP A 103 12.59 -5.72 3.56
CA ASP A 103 13.06 -4.49 2.92
C ASP A 103 12.23 -4.21 1.66
N ALA A 104 11.07 -3.62 1.89
CA ALA A 104 10.11 -3.25 0.87
C ALA A 104 10.35 -1.86 0.28
N GLY A 105 11.49 -1.20 0.57
CA GLY A 105 11.75 0.18 0.15
C GLY A 105 11.71 0.41 -1.37
N ARG A 106 11.96 -0.65 -2.16
CA ARG A 106 11.93 -0.62 -3.64
C ARG A 106 10.54 -0.80 -4.26
N HIS A 107 9.47 -0.92 -3.47
CA HIS A 107 8.11 -1.10 -3.99
C HIS A 107 7.69 0.07 -4.88
N VAL A 108 6.76 -0.18 -5.81
CA VAL A 108 6.24 0.84 -6.74
C VAL A 108 4.87 1.39 -6.36
N GLY A 109 4.39 1.14 -5.13
CA GLY A 109 3.08 1.63 -4.65
C GLY A 109 2.94 3.17 -4.59
N PHE A 110 4.06 3.90 -4.56
CA PHE A 110 4.09 5.37 -4.69
C PHE A 110 4.38 5.84 -6.13
N GLY A 111 4.34 4.94 -7.11
CA GLY A 111 4.80 5.20 -8.47
C GLY A 111 6.32 5.33 -8.56
N ASN A 112 6.81 5.80 -9.70
CA ASN A 112 8.23 5.99 -9.97
C ASN A 112 8.47 7.13 -11.00
N GLY A 113 9.68 7.66 -11.02
CA GLY A 113 10.14 8.67 -11.98
C GLY A 113 9.59 10.07 -11.72
N ALA A 114 9.45 10.89 -12.76
CA ALA A 114 9.04 12.30 -12.66
C ALA A 114 7.64 12.51 -12.04
N HIS A 115 6.82 11.46 -11.96
CA HIS A 115 5.51 11.48 -11.32
C HIS A 115 5.45 10.57 -10.08
N ALA A 116 6.60 10.27 -9.46
CA ALA A 116 6.60 9.65 -8.14
C ALA A 116 5.79 10.50 -7.15
N CYS A 117 5.11 9.84 -6.21
CA CYS A 117 4.17 10.50 -5.32
C CYS A 117 4.87 11.60 -4.50
N ALA A 118 4.47 12.86 -4.74
CA ALA A 118 4.97 14.00 -4.00
C ALA A 118 4.60 13.95 -2.51
N GLY A 119 3.46 13.32 -2.18
CA GLY A 119 2.95 13.16 -0.81
C GLY A 119 3.51 11.94 -0.05
N GLN A 120 4.41 11.15 -0.64
CA GLN A 120 4.85 9.89 -0.06
C GLN A 120 5.51 10.02 1.32
N GLY A 121 6.17 11.16 1.60
CA GLY A 121 6.75 11.43 2.91
C GLY A 121 5.68 11.66 3.97
N LEU A 122 4.64 12.43 3.62
CA LEU A 122 3.52 12.71 4.51
C LEU A 122 2.67 11.45 4.77
N ALA A 123 2.36 10.67 3.74
CA ALA A 123 1.61 9.41 3.89
C ALA A 123 2.33 8.42 4.82
N ARG A 124 3.68 8.34 4.72
CA ARG A 124 4.49 7.54 5.66
C ARG A 124 4.44 8.11 7.06
N LEU A 125 4.62 9.42 7.23
CA LEU A 125 4.56 10.08 8.53
C LEU A 125 3.23 9.81 9.26
N GLU A 126 2.10 9.97 8.57
CA GLU A 126 0.76 9.74 9.13
C GLU A 126 0.59 8.28 9.57
N THR A 127 0.97 7.32 8.71
CA THR A 127 0.86 5.89 9.02
C THR A 127 1.78 5.50 10.17
N VAL A 128 3.02 5.98 10.18
CA VAL A 128 3.98 5.76 11.28
C VAL A 128 3.43 6.31 12.60
N ALA A 129 2.89 7.53 12.59
CA ALA A 129 2.37 8.16 13.80
C ALA A 129 1.19 7.36 14.41
N ILE A 130 0.28 6.88 13.56
CA ILE A 130 -0.84 6.03 13.98
C ILE A 130 -0.33 4.70 14.55
N LEU A 131 0.59 4.01 13.83
CA LEU A 131 1.12 2.74 14.31
C LEU A 131 1.88 2.88 15.63
N ARG A 132 2.69 3.95 15.80
CA ARG A 132 3.37 4.25 17.07
C ARG A 132 2.37 4.45 18.22
N ALA A 133 1.31 5.23 17.98
CA ALA A 133 0.29 5.46 19.00
C ALA A 133 -0.47 4.17 19.38
N LEU A 134 -0.68 3.26 18.41
CA LEU A 134 -1.37 2.00 18.63
C LEU A 134 -0.51 0.97 19.36
N VAL A 135 0.78 0.79 19.01
CA VAL A 135 1.63 -0.22 19.67
C VAL A 135 1.77 0.04 21.17
N GLU A 136 1.72 1.32 21.59
CA GLU A 136 1.75 1.73 23.00
C GLU A 136 0.47 1.39 23.79
N ARG A 137 -0.68 1.24 23.12
CA ARG A 137 -2.01 1.25 23.77
C ARG A 137 -2.90 0.06 23.42
N VAL A 138 -2.53 -0.73 22.43
CA VAL A 138 -3.36 -1.80 21.88
C VAL A 138 -2.60 -3.10 21.94
N ASP A 139 -3.09 -4.04 22.72
CA ASP A 139 -2.60 -5.41 22.79
C ASP A 139 -2.95 -6.22 21.56
N ARG A 140 -4.19 -6.13 21.07
CA ARG A 140 -4.63 -6.86 19.89
C ARG A 140 -5.53 -6.03 18.99
N ILE A 141 -5.37 -6.21 17.69
CA ILE A 141 -6.29 -5.72 16.67
C ILE A 141 -7.12 -6.91 16.21
N GLU A 142 -8.42 -6.90 16.48
CA GLU A 142 -9.33 -7.96 16.06
C GLU A 142 -10.17 -7.48 14.87
N VAL A 143 -10.12 -8.20 13.75
CA VAL A 143 -11.08 -7.99 12.65
C VAL A 143 -12.36 -8.75 12.99
N THR A 144 -13.39 -8.01 13.42
CA THR A 144 -14.59 -8.57 14.06
C THR A 144 -15.70 -8.97 13.08
N GLY A 145 -15.48 -8.76 11.79
CA GLY A 145 -16.42 -9.12 10.73
C GLY A 145 -15.79 -9.05 9.35
N ARG A 146 -16.55 -9.45 8.34
CA ARG A 146 -16.06 -9.45 6.95
C ARG A 146 -15.83 -8.01 6.47
N PRO A 147 -14.62 -7.68 5.96
CA PRO A 147 -14.37 -6.37 5.36
C PRO A 147 -15.22 -6.18 4.10
N VAL A 148 -15.73 -4.96 3.91
CA VAL A 148 -16.40 -4.53 2.68
C VAL A 148 -15.44 -3.66 1.89
N TRP A 149 -15.04 -4.14 0.71
CA TRP A 149 -14.20 -3.41 -0.21
C TRP A 149 -15.04 -2.45 -1.04
N ALA A 150 -14.54 -1.22 -1.22
CA ALA A 150 -15.22 -0.26 -2.09
C ALA A 150 -15.10 -0.70 -3.55
N VAL A 151 -16.17 -0.50 -4.32
CA VAL A 151 -16.15 -0.72 -5.78
C VAL A 151 -15.39 0.43 -6.44
N ASN A 152 -14.10 0.22 -6.65
CA ASN A 152 -13.21 1.12 -7.36
C ASN A 152 -12.25 0.25 -8.20
N ASN A 153 -11.77 0.75 -9.33
CA ASN A 153 -10.85 0.04 -10.23
C ASN A 153 -9.38 0.43 -10.04
N ILE A 154 -9.10 1.55 -9.36
CA ILE A 154 -7.76 2.10 -9.14
C ILE A 154 -7.37 2.02 -7.67
N ILE A 155 -8.21 2.52 -6.77
CA ILE A 155 -7.91 2.58 -5.34
C ILE A 155 -8.33 1.26 -4.67
N ARG A 156 -7.46 0.69 -3.84
CA ARG A 156 -7.68 -0.49 -3.03
C ARG A 156 -8.04 -0.06 -1.61
N ARG A 157 -9.34 0.14 -1.37
CA ARG A 157 -9.85 0.67 -0.09
C ARG A 157 -11.02 -0.12 0.46
N HIS A 158 -11.12 -0.13 1.79
CA HIS A 158 -12.32 -0.57 2.49
C HIS A 158 -13.38 0.55 2.44
N SER A 159 -14.62 0.21 2.10
CA SER A 159 -15.77 1.07 2.42
C SER A 159 -16.24 0.86 3.85
N HIS A 160 -15.99 -0.32 4.42
CA HIS A 160 -16.24 -0.64 5.81
C HIS A 160 -15.29 -1.74 6.29
N LEU A 161 -14.64 -1.53 7.43
CA LEU A 161 -13.73 -2.50 8.06
C LEU A 161 -14.06 -2.58 9.55
N PRO A 162 -14.83 -3.59 9.99
CA PRO A 162 -15.18 -3.75 11.40
C PRO A 162 -13.98 -4.28 12.18
N ILE A 163 -13.48 -3.48 13.12
CA ILE A 163 -12.39 -3.87 14.01
C ILE A 163 -12.72 -3.57 15.47
N ARG A 164 -12.05 -4.30 16.36
CA ARG A 164 -11.98 -4.00 17.79
C ARG A 164 -10.51 -3.88 18.19
N LEU A 165 -10.18 -2.80 18.88
CA LEU A 165 -8.88 -2.62 19.51
C LEU A 165 -9.00 -3.08 20.96
N VAL A 166 -8.22 -4.08 21.33
CA VAL A 166 -8.14 -4.59 22.70
C VAL A 166 -6.93 -3.95 23.35
N ALA A 167 -7.16 -3.18 24.42
CA ALA A 167 -6.10 -2.56 25.22
C ALA A 167 -5.40 -3.59 26.09
#